data_AF-A0A010S0G2-F1
#
_entry.id   AF-A0A010S0G2-F1
#
_cell.length_a   1.000
_cell.length_b   1.000
_cell.length_c   1.000
_cell.angle_alpha   90.00
_cell.angle_beta   90.00
_cell.angle_gamma   90.00
#
_symmetry.space_group_name_H-M   'P 1'
#
loop_
_entity.id
_entity.type
_entity.pdbx_description
1 polymer ?
#
loop_
_entity_poly.entity_id
_entity_poly.type
_entity_poly.pdbx_seq_one_letter_code
_entity_poly.pdbx_strand_id
1 'polypeptide(L)'
;MKPTTIIFAILSSATLAVAGEIGGPKDEEKLSRGPLPIHQLPECWQGCLQSENHLYPPNINKVSVYDFCMDKMFHMRFWSHHALATCTNTEVVEEHHSK
;
A
#
# COMPACT_ATOMS: atom_id res chain seq x y z
N MET A 1 41.90 -25.98 -7.81
CA MET A 1 41.19 -24.90 -7.10
C MET A 1 39.70 -25.20 -7.19
N LYS A 2 39.01 -25.27 -6.04
CA LYS A 2 37.57 -25.63 -5.95
C LYS A 2 36.72 -24.36 -6.05
N PRO A 3 35.58 -24.36 -6.75
CA PRO A 3 34.73 -23.18 -6.87
C PRO A 3 34.02 -22.90 -5.54
N THR A 4 34.20 -21.68 -5.04
CA THR A 4 33.55 -21.15 -3.84
C THR A 4 32.08 -20.91 -4.13
N THR A 5 31.20 -21.65 -3.47
CA THR A 5 29.75 -21.42 -3.51
C THR A 5 29.43 -20.15 -2.74
N ILE A 6 29.03 -19.09 -3.45
CA ILE A 6 28.50 -17.87 -2.85
C ILE A 6 27.05 -18.14 -2.45
N ILE A 7 26.78 -18.16 -1.15
CA ILE A 7 25.43 -18.27 -0.58
C ILE A 7 24.80 -16.88 -0.62
N PHE A 8 23.85 -16.68 -1.52
CA PHE A 8 23.01 -15.48 -1.60
C PHE A 8 21.56 -15.95 -1.51
N ALA A 9 20.90 -15.69 -0.37
CA ALA A 9 19.45 -15.51 -0.25
C ALA A 9 19.04 -15.60 1.24
N ILE A 10 19.17 -14.49 1.96
CA ILE A 10 18.40 -14.27 3.19
C ILE A 10 17.79 -12.88 3.09
N LEU A 11 16.74 -12.74 2.28
CA LEU A 11 15.83 -11.59 2.27
C LEU A 11 14.49 -12.05 1.70
N SER A 12 13.77 -12.89 2.46
CA SER A 12 12.38 -13.23 2.16
C SER A 12 11.55 -13.38 3.43
N SER A 13 11.83 -12.53 4.42
CA SER A 13 10.98 -12.34 5.59
C SER A 13 10.44 -10.91 5.61
N ALA A 14 10.05 -10.40 4.44
CA ALA A 14 9.00 -9.40 4.39
C ALA A 14 7.69 -10.15 4.67
N THR A 15 7.26 -10.07 5.92
CA THR A 15 5.90 -10.41 6.36
C THR A 15 4.90 -9.91 5.31
N LEU A 16 4.32 -10.84 4.54
CA LEU A 16 3.10 -10.54 3.79
C LEU A 16 2.07 -10.12 4.83
N ALA A 17 1.87 -8.80 4.93
CA ALA A 17 0.79 -8.24 5.71
C ALA A 17 -0.50 -8.92 5.24
N VAL A 18 -1.24 -9.42 6.23
CA VAL A 18 -2.56 -10.05 6.11
C VAL A 18 -3.36 -9.36 5.00
N ALA A 19 -3.52 -10.05 3.87
CA ALA A 19 -4.54 -9.72 2.90
C ALA A 19 -5.87 -9.91 3.63
N GLY A 20 -6.55 -8.81 3.93
CA GLY A 20 -7.78 -8.80 4.73
C GLY A 20 -8.82 -9.76 4.16
N GLU A 21 -9.48 -10.50 5.05
CA GLU A 21 -10.69 -11.27 4.74
C GLU A 21 -11.71 -10.36 4.01
N ILE A 22 -12.52 -10.95 3.12
CA ILE A 22 -13.64 -10.26 2.46
C ILE A 22 -14.70 -9.96 3.54
N GLY A 23 -14.54 -8.83 4.20
CA GLY A 23 -15.38 -8.39 5.29
C GLY A 23 -14.72 -7.18 5.90
N GLY A 24 -15.43 -6.06 5.91
CA GLY A 24 -14.95 -4.85 6.58
C GLY A 24 -14.56 -5.15 8.04
N PRO A 25 -13.84 -4.22 8.67
CA PRO A 25 -13.36 -4.39 10.04
C PRO A 25 -14.48 -4.90 10.97
N LYS A 26 -14.22 -6.03 11.64
CA LYS A 26 -15.21 -6.72 12.52
C LYS A 26 -15.68 -5.86 13.70
N ASP A 27 -14.92 -4.81 14.04
CA ASP A 27 -15.21 -3.83 15.08
C ASP A 27 -15.03 -2.40 14.53
N GLU A 28 -16.05 -1.84 13.88
CA GLU A 28 -15.95 -0.50 13.27
C GLU A 28 -15.61 0.60 14.29
N GLU A 29 -16.09 0.47 15.52
CA GLU A 29 -15.89 1.46 16.60
C GLU A 29 -14.42 1.58 17.04
N LYS A 30 -13.61 0.54 16.81
CA LYS A 30 -12.18 0.54 17.15
C LYS A 30 -11.31 1.19 16.09
N LEU A 31 -11.87 1.51 14.92
CA LEU A 31 -11.11 2.16 13.86
C LEU A 31 -10.75 3.59 14.26
N SER A 32 -9.50 3.95 13.98
CA SER A 32 -9.03 5.31 14.22
C SER A 32 -9.84 6.33 13.41
N ARG A 33 -10.18 7.44 14.05
CA ARG A 33 -10.71 8.64 13.39
C ARG A 33 -9.59 9.58 12.90
N GLY A 34 -8.34 9.23 13.17
CA GLY A 34 -7.16 9.92 12.66
C GLY A 34 -6.90 9.63 11.18
N PRO A 35 -5.94 10.35 10.56
CA PRO A 35 -5.63 10.23 9.15
C PRO A 35 -5.04 8.87 8.82
N LEU A 36 -5.10 8.51 7.54
CA LEU A 36 -4.41 7.33 7.03
C LEU A 36 -2.89 7.43 7.26
N PRO A 37 -2.24 6.37 7.78
CA PRO A 37 -0.83 6.39 8.10
C PRO A 37 0.06 6.19 6.85
N ILE A 38 -0.16 6.97 5.78
CA ILE A 38 0.59 6.84 4.51
C ILE A 38 2.10 7.00 4.75
N HIS A 39 2.50 7.86 5.69
CA HIS A 39 3.89 8.07 6.09
C HIS A 39 4.59 6.83 6.69
N GLN A 40 3.85 5.77 7.03
CA GLN A 40 4.39 4.51 7.55
C GLN A 40 4.63 3.48 6.45
N LEU A 41 4.22 3.78 5.21
CA LEU A 41 4.47 2.92 4.05
C LEU A 41 5.91 3.07 3.55
N PRO A 42 6.43 2.13 2.74
CA PRO A 42 7.70 2.32 2.04
C PRO A 42 7.73 3.64 1.25
N GLU A 43 8.85 4.37 1.27
CA GLU A 43 8.97 5.70 0.64
C GLU A 43 8.55 5.71 -0.83
N CYS A 44 8.89 4.64 -1.52
CA CYS A 44 8.59 4.40 -2.92
C CYS A 44 7.06 4.41 -3.18
N TRP A 45 6.30 3.77 -2.30
CA TRP A 45 4.83 3.80 -2.33
C TRP A 45 4.25 5.14 -1.87
N GLN A 46 4.91 5.84 -0.93
CA GLN A 46 4.42 7.14 -0.45
C GLN A 46 4.35 8.14 -1.60
N GLY A 47 5.42 8.26 -2.40
CA GLY A 47 5.46 9.19 -3.53
C GLY A 47 4.37 8.88 -4.56
N CYS A 48 4.24 7.61 -4.95
CA CYS A 48 3.26 7.19 -5.94
C CYS A 48 1.81 7.35 -5.43
N LEU A 49 1.51 6.97 -4.19
CA LEU A 49 0.16 7.14 -3.64
C LEU A 49 -0.23 8.62 -3.54
N GLN A 50 0.72 9.51 -3.24
CA GLN A 50 0.48 10.95 -3.25
C GLN A 50 0.29 11.49 -4.66
N SER A 51 0.99 10.97 -5.68
CA SER A 51 0.72 11.36 -7.06
C SER A 51 -0.66 10.88 -7.52
N GLU A 52 -1.14 9.71 -7.12
CA GLU A 52 -2.48 9.23 -7.50
C GLU A 52 -3.64 9.94 -6.76
N ASN A 53 -3.35 10.65 -5.66
CA ASN A 53 -4.36 11.28 -4.81
C ASN A 53 -5.23 12.32 -5.54
N HIS A 54 -4.67 13.07 -6.49
CA HIS A 54 -5.44 14.11 -7.20
C HIS A 54 -6.44 13.55 -8.21
N LEU A 55 -6.31 12.27 -8.59
CA LEU A 55 -7.15 11.64 -9.61
C LEU A 55 -8.52 11.24 -9.07
N TYR A 56 -8.65 11.06 -7.76
CA TYR A 56 -9.89 10.58 -7.15
C TYR A 56 -10.21 11.36 -5.87
N PRO A 57 -11.20 12.27 -5.90
CA PRO A 57 -11.71 12.86 -4.67
C PRO A 57 -12.40 11.77 -3.84
N PRO A 58 -12.35 11.86 -2.50
CA PRO A 58 -11.80 12.95 -1.70
C PRO A 58 -10.30 12.80 -1.43
N ASN A 59 -9.63 13.92 -1.10
CA ASN A 59 -8.20 13.93 -0.77
C ASN A 59 -7.88 12.94 0.36
N ILE A 60 -7.08 11.93 0.05
CA ILE A 60 -6.73 10.82 0.92
C ILE A 60 -6.08 11.28 2.25
N ASN A 61 -5.36 12.40 2.22
CA ASN A 61 -4.69 12.97 3.39
C ASN A 61 -5.66 13.56 4.41
N LYS A 62 -6.94 13.73 4.03
CA LYS A 62 -8.00 14.25 4.90
C LYS A 62 -8.96 13.16 5.36
N VAL A 63 -8.77 11.93 4.91
CA VAL A 63 -9.71 10.84 5.16
C VAL A 63 -9.24 10.03 6.36
N SER A 64 -10.20 9.71 7.22
CA SER A 64 -9.93 8.92 8.41
C SER A 64 -9.76 7.45 8.08
N VAL A 65 -9.03 6.72 8.92
CA VAL A 65 -8.94 5.24 8.80
C VAL A 65 -10.35 4.63 8.81
N TYR A 66 -11.25 5.12 9.68
CA TYR A 66 -12.65 4.69 9.70
C TYR A 66 -13.34 4.86 8.34
N ASP A 67 -13.33 6.06 7.76
CA ASP A 67 -14.07 6.34 6.52
C ASP A 67 -13.51 5.56 5.32
N PHE A 68 -12.19 5.37 5.30
CA PHE A 68 -11.50 4.56 4.31
C PHE A 68 -11.88 3.08 4.43
N CYS A 69 -11.77 2.49 5.63
CA CYS A 69 -12.05 1.08 5.85
C CYS A 69 -13.54 0.73 5.74
N MET A 70 -14.42 1.67 6.09
CA MET A 70 -15.86 1.51 5.94
C MET A 70 -16.36 1.81 4.53
N ASP A 71 -15.48 2.26 3.62
CA ASP A 71 -15.81 2.67 2.26
C ASP A 71 -17.01 3.63 2.21
N LYS A 72 -17.09 4.54 3.20
CA LYS A 72 -18.23 5.47 3.35
C LYS A 72 -18.30 6.51 2.24
N MET A 73 -17.22 6.62 1.45
CA MET A 73 -17.13 7.47 0.29
C MET A 73 -16.77 6.56 -0.88
N PHE A 74 -17.74 6.34 -1.80
CA PHE A 74 -17.71 5.40 -2.95
C PHE A 74 -16.43 5.42 -3.82
N HIS A 75 -15.56 6.40 -3.62
CA HIS A 75 -14.29 6.55 -4.31
C HIS A 75 -13.11 5.93 -3.55
N MET A 76 -13.24 5.55 -2.28
CA MET A 76 -12.11 5.08 -1.46
C MET A 76 -11.69 3.66 -1.77
N ARG A 77 -12.65 2.76 -1.93
CA ARG A 77 -12.36 1.42 -2.45
C ARG A 77 -11.80 1.47 -3.86
N PHE A 78 -12.36 2.32 -4.73
CA PHE A 78 -11.84 2.46 -6.09
C PHE A 78 -10.42 3.04 -6.10
N TRP A 79 -10.18 4.11 -5.35
CA TRP A 79 -8.87 4.74 -5.19
C TRP A 79 -7.86 3.72 -4.67
N SER A 80 -8.18 2.98 -3.61
CA SER A 80 -7.25 2.00 -3.06
C SER A 80 -6.93 0.90 -4.06
N HIS A 81 -7.92 0.34 -4.76
CA HIS A 81 -7.64 -0.64 -5.81
C HIS A 81 -6.81 -0.08 -6.95
N HIS A 82 -7.12 1.12 -7.44
CA HIS A 82 -6.42 1.73 -8.56
C HIS A 82 -5.01 2.19 -8.17
N ALA A 83 -4.89 3.05 -7.16
CA ALA A 83 -3.63 3.61 -6.72
C ALA A 83 -2.68 2.51 -6.23
N LEU A 84 -3.15 1.52 -5.47
CA LEU A 84 -2.28 0.41 -5.07
C LEU A 84 -1.86 -0.43 -6.28
N ALA A 85 -2.75 -0.73 -7.23
CA ALA A 85 -2.37 -1.48 -8.43
C ALA A 85 -1.37 -0.70 -9.30
N THR A 86 -1.58 0.60 -9.49
CA THR A 86 -0.64 1.47 -10.22
C THR A 86 0.70 1.48 -9.50
N CYS A 87 0.74 1.79 -8.21
CA CYS A 87 1.99 1.92 -7.47
C CYS A 87 2.75 0.59 -7.36
N THR A 88 2.06 -0.53 -7.10
CA THR A 88 2.72 -1.84 -7.07
C THR A 88 3.24 -2.28 -8.44
N ASN A 89 2.55 -1.97 -9.54
CA ASN A 89 3.04 -2.32 -10.88
C ASN A 89 4.15 -1.39 -11.37
N THR A 90 4.15 -0.12 -10.98
CA THR A 90 5.16 0.86 -11.43
C THR A 90 6.50 0.64 -10.72
N GLU A 91 6.46 0.28 -9.43
CA GLU A 91 7.64 -0.07 -8.62
C GLU A 91 8.38 -1.31 -9.13
N VAL A 92 7.64 -2.31 -9.65
CA VAL A 92 8.23 -3.51 -10.26
C VAL A 92 8.98 -3.18 -11.56
N VAL A 93 8.71 -2.03 -12.19
CA VAL A 93 9.36 -1.63 -13.45
C VAL A 93 10.62 -0.80 -13.22
N GLU A 94 10.71 0.00 -12.15
CA GLU A 94 11.93 0.77 -11.88
C GLU A 94 13.09 -0.09 -11.35
N GLU A 95 12.82 -1.18 -10.63
CA GLU A 95 13.87 -2.11 -10.19
C GLU A 95 14.41 -2.98 -11.36
N HIS A 96 13.62 -3.16 -12.44
CA HIS A 96 14.00 -3.96 -13.60
C HIS A 96 14.71 -3.20 -14.72
N HIS A 97 14.75 -1.87 -14.68
CA HIS A 97 15.46 -1.04 -15.67
C HIS A 97 16.85 -0.56 -15.22
N SER A 98 17.28 -0.92 -14.01
CA SER A 98 18.64 -0.64 -13.51
C SER A 98 19.52 -1.90 -13.39
N LYS A 99 19.45 -2.78 -14.40
CA LYS A 99 20.41 -3.88 -14.57
C LYS A 99 20.76 -4.12 -16.03
#